data_AF-A0A2D5P5F3-F1
#
_entry.id   AF-A0A2D5P5F3-F1
#
_cell.length_a   1.000
_cell.length_b   1.000
_cell.length_c   1.000
_cell.angle_alpha   90.00
_cell.angle_beta   90.00
_cell.angle_gamma   90.00
#
_symmetry.space_group_name_H-M   'P 1'
#
loop_
_entity.id
_entity.type
_entity.pdbx_description
1 polymer ?
#
loop_
_entity_poly.entity_id
_entity_poly.type
_entity_poly.pdbx_seq_one_letter_code
_entity_poly.pdbx_strand_id
1 'polypeptide(L)'
;MVELNHTNLCGSKAPRVGDILVIQTKKSKDEKILASVKDVVNGNEVILQKSINSFYNHDMYYAGESWVCRVWNLGNISLTASTNSRKQFADK
;
A
#
# COMPACT_ATOMS: atom_id res chain seq x y z
N MET A 1 9.96 -12.42 8.40
CA MET A 1 9.59 -12.16 7.00
C MET A 1 8.07 -12.12 6.95
N VAL A 2 7.45 -11.04 6.50
CA VAL A 2 5.98 -10.97 6.41
C VAL A 2 5.57 -11.60 5.07
N GLU A 3 4.82 -12.70 5.12
CA GLU A 3 4.30 -13.35 3.93
C GLU A 3 3.04 -12.62 3.44
N LEU A 4 3.00 -12.22 2.16
CA LEU A 4 1.82 -11.61 1.56
C LEU A 4 0.84 -12.69 1.15
N ASN A 5 -0.34 -12.71 1.76
CA ASN A 5 -1.34 -13.75 1.59
C ASN A 5 -2.75 -13.15 1.61
N HIS A 6 -3.78 -13.99 1.68
CA HIS A 6 -5.17 -13.53 1.71
C HIS A 6 -5.57 -12.94 3.07
N THR A 7 -4.86 -13.25 4.16
CA THR A 7 -5.22 -12.81 5.51
C THR A 7 -4.74 -11.39 5.82
N ASN A 8 -3.73 -10.90 5.11
CA ASN A 8 -3.30 -9.50 5.17
C ASN A 8 -3.78 -8.65 3.98
N LEU A 9 -4.65 -9.18 3.12
CA LEU A 9 -5.32 -8.38 2.11
C LEU A 9 -6.29 -7.40 2.78
N CYS A 10 -6.24 -6.13 2.37
CA CYS A 10 -7.11 -5.09 2.91
C CYS A 10 -8.56 -5.41 2.54
N GLY A 11 -9.41 -5.59 3.55
CA GLY A 11 -10.84 -5.84 3.40
C GLY A 11 -11.65 -4.55 3.19
N SER A 12 -12.92 -4.57 3.61
CA SER A 12 -13.85 -3.43 3.42
C SER A 12 -13.51 -2.18 4.22
N LYS A 13 -12.71 -2.30 5.28
CA LYS A 13 -12.31 -1.16 6.13
C LYS A 13 -11.03 -0.51 5.60
N ALA A 14 -11.05 0.82 5.54
CA ALA A 14 -9.86 1.60 5.21
C ALA A 14 -8.73 1.34 6.24
N PRO A 15 -7.46 1.31 5.80
CA PRO A 15 -6.31 1.24 6.68
C PRO A 15 -6.19 2.50 7.55
N ARG A 16 -5.37 2.44 8.60
CA ARG A 16 -5.20 3.54 9.56
C ARG A 16 -3.94 4.35 9.27
N VAL A 17 -3.92 5.59 9.76
CA VAL A 17 -2.71 6.42 9.72
C VAL A 17 -1.55 5.69 10.40
N GLY A 18 -0.41 5.63 9.72
CA GLY A 18 0.79 4.91 10.16
C GLY A 18 0.92 3.48 9.64
N ASP A 19 -0.15 2.88 9.11
CA ASP A 19 -0.09 1.53 8.53
C ASP A 19 0.87 1.49 7.34
N ILE A 20 1.60 0.38 7.21
CA ILE A 20 2.43 0.08 6.04
C ILE A 20 1.64 -0.80 5.09
N LEU A 21 1.50 -0.31 3.86
CA LEU A 21 0.79 -0.97 2.77
C LEU A 21 1.76 -1.47 1.73
N VAL A 22 1.48 -2.65 1.19
CA VAL A 22 2.00 -3.09 -0.11
C VAL A 22 0.88 -2.95 -1.11
N ILE A 23 1.14 -2.21 -2.19
CA ILE A 23 0.14 -1.81 -3.17
C ILE A 23 0.56 -2.30 -4.55
N GLN A 24 -0.37 -2.88 -5.29
CA GLN A 24 -0.22 -3.27 -6.68
C GLN A 24 -1.21 -2.44 -7.51
N THR A 25 -0.73 -1.90 -8.64
CA THR A 25 -1.53 -0.99 -9.47
C THR A 25 -2.05 -1.72 -10.71
N LYS A 26 -3.12 -1.19 -11.33
CA LYS A 26 -3.64 -1.72 -12.60
C LYS A 26 -2.64 -1.55 -13.75
N LYS A 27 -1.83 -0.49 -13.72
CA LYS A 27 -0.83 -0.16 -14.76
C LYS A 27 0.42 -1.04 -14.65
N SER A 28 0.91 -1.27 -13.44
CA SER A 28 2.09 -2.10 -13.17
C SER A 28 1.69 -3.30 -12.32
N LYS A 29 1.07 -4.30 -12.96
CA LYS A 29 0.61 -5.51 -12.24
C LYS A 29 1.78 -6.34 -11.70
N ASP A 30 2.97 -6.27 -12.29
CA ASP A 30 4.09 -7.08 -11.80
C ASP A 30 4.90 -6.38 -10.69
N GLU A 31 4.58 -5.10 -10.41
CA GLU A 31 5.29 -4.30 -9.43
C GLU A 31 4.49 -4.14 -8.14
N LYS A 32 5.21 -4.16 -7.02
CA LYS A 32 4.66 -3.92 -5.68
C LYS A 32 5.31 -2.67 -5.12
N ILE A 33 4.49 -1.74 -4.66
CA ILE A 33 4.90 -0.47 -4.09
C ILE A 33 4.70 -0.55 -2.59
N LEU A 34 5.74 -0.23 -1.82
CA LEU A 34 5.65 -0.10 -0.37
C LEU A 34 5.31 1.35 -0.03
N ALA A 35 4.22 1.57 0.71
CA ALA A 35 3.76 2.90 1.09
C ALA A 35 3.36 2.93 2.57
N SER A 36 3.48 4.10 3.19
CA SER A 36 3.01 4.35 4.55
C SER A 36 1.79 5.25 4.47
N VAL A 37 0.69 4.89 5.14
CA VAL A 37 -0.51 5.73 5.22
C VAL A 37 -0.18 6.99 6.00
N LYS A 38 -0.20 8.13 5.32
CA LYS A 38 0.09 9.44 5.90
C LYS A 38 -1.14 10.10 6.49
N ASP A 39 -2.30 9.80 5.92
CA ASP A 39 -3.58 10.37 6.35
C ASP A 39 -4.74 9.53 5.82
N VAL A 40 -5.91 9.70 6.43
CA VAL A 40 -7.17 9.18 5.92
C VAL A 40 -8.22 10.27 6.01
N VAL A 41 -8.67 10.77 4.86
CA VAL A 41 -9.64 11.87 4.74
C VAL A 41 -11.01 11.30 4.37
N ASN A 42 -12.09 11.93 4.82
CA ASN A 42 -13.48 11.51 4.55
C ASN A 42 -13.81 10.06 4.95
N GLY A 43 -12.97 9.41 5.76
CA GLY A 43 -13.12 8.03 6.22
C GLY A 43 -12.68 6.95 5.23
N ASN A 44 -12.42 7.29 3.97
CA ASN A 44 -12.11 6.32 2.90
C ASN A 44 -10.99 6.77 1.94
N GLU A 45 -10.58 8.03 1.95
CA GLU A 45 -9.51 8.53 1.09
C GLU A 45 -8.15 8.34 1.76
N VAL A 46 -7.38 7.38 1.29
CA VAL A 46 -6.10 6.96 1.89
C VAL A 46 -4.96 7.70 1.21
N ILE A 47 -4.28 8.57 1.96
CA ILE A 47 -3.15 9.36 1.48
C ILE A 47 -1.84 8.60 1.69
N LEU A 48 -1.11 8.33 0.61
CA LEU A 48 0.13 7.57 0.61
C LEU A 48 1.36 8.48 0.57
N GLN A 49 1.26 9.60 -0.16
CA GLN A 49 2.31 10.61 -0.22
C GLN A 49 1.73 11.99 -0.52
N LYS A 50 1.78 12.89 0.48
CA LYS A 50 1.22 14.25 0.39
C LYS A 50 1.87 15.11 -0.70
N SER A 51 3.19 14.98 -0.90
CA SER A 51 3.96 15.86 -1.81
C SER A 51 3.65 15.68 -3.30
N ILE A 52 3.21 14.48 -3.70
CA ILE A 52 2.86 14.15 -5.09
C ILE A 52 1.36 13.90 -5.25
N ASN A 53 0.57 14.22 -4.23
CA ASN A 53 -0.86 13.94 -4.16
C ASN A 53 -1.20 12.48 -4.50
N SER A 54 -0.40 11.53 -4.01
CA SER A 54 -0.66 10.10 -4.22
C SER A 54 -1.64 9.62 -3.17
N PHE A 55 -2.86 9.29 -3.61
CA PHE A 55 -3.92 8.76 -2.78
C PHE A 55 -4.77 7.75 -3.55
N TYR A 56 -5.55 6.95 -2.83
CA TYR A 56 -6.60 6.16 -3.42
C TYR A 56 -7.85 6.19 -2.54
N ASN A 57 -9.02 6.10 -3.16
CA ASN A 57 -10.27 5.91 -2.43
C ASN A 57 -10.47 4.41 -2.14
N HIS A 58 -10.66 4.07 -0.87
CA HIS A 58 -10.74 2.69 -0.40
C HIS A 58 -12.02 1.98 -0.83
N ASP A 59 -13.13 2.70 -0.92
CA ASP A 59 -14.41 2.12 -1.38
C ASP A 59 -14.32 1.78 -2.86
N MET A 60 -13.73 2.68 -3.67
CA MET A 60 -13.44 2.38 -5.08
C MET A 60 -12.49 1.20 -5.24
N TYR A 61 -11.52 1.03 -4.34
CA TYR A 61 -10.65 -0.15 -4.34
C TYR A 61 -11.45 -1.41 -4.06
N TYR A 62 -12.28 -1.40 -3.03
CA TYR A 62 -13.08 -2.56 -2.63
C TYR A 62 -14.11 -2.93 -3.70
N ALA A 63 -14.65 -1.94 -4.43
CA ALA A 63 -15.53 -2.13 -5.58
C ALA A 63 -14.80 -2.57 -6.87
N GLY A 64 -13.45 -2.55 -6.89
CA GLY A 64 -12.64 -2.91 -8.06
C GLY A 64 -12.47 -1.78 -9.09
N GLU A 65 -12.94 -0.58 -8.78
CA GLU A 65 -12.92 0.60 -9.65
C GLU A 65 -11.63 1.43 -9.52
N SER A 66 -10.93 1.34 -8.40
CA SER A 66 -9.69 2.09 -8.13
C SER A 66 -8.55 1.76 -9.12
N TRP A 67 -7.60 2.67 -9.25
CA TRP A 67 -6.35 2.45 -9.98
C TRP A 67 -5.42 1.44 -9.27
N VAL A 68 -5.66 1.22 -7.98
CA VAL A 68 -5.05 0.16 -7.17
C VAL A 68 -5.88 -1.11 -7.30
N CYS A 69 -5.23 -2.27 -7.53
CA CYS A 69 -5.91 -3.54 -7.70
C CYS A 69 -5.72 -4.52 -6.52
N ARG A 70 -4.62 -4.41 -5.76
CA ARG A 70 -4.41 -5.18 -4.53
C ARG A 70 -3.73 -4.31 -3.49
N VAL A 71 -4.25 -4.34 -2.28
CA VAL A 71 -3.66 -3.70 -1.10
C VAL A 71 -3.46 -4.77 -0.05
N TRP A 72 -2.23 -4.95 0.41
CA TRP A 72 -1.93 -5.71 1.61
C TRP A 72 -1.60 -4.74 2.73
N ASN A 73 -2.28 -4.85 3.86
CA ASN A 73 -2.01 -4.05 5.04
C ASN A 73 -1.15 -4.85 6.01
N LEU A 74 0.08 -4.41 6.22
CA LEU A 74 1.02 -5.04 7.14
C LEU A 74 0.88 -4.49 8.57
N GLY A 75 0.01 -3.50 8.78
CA GLY A 75 -0.19 -2.81 10.05
C GLY A 75 0.90 -1.80 10.36
N ASN A 76 0.98 -1.40 11.63
CA ASN A 76 1.95 -0.44 12.11
C ASN A 76 3.32 -1.11 12.33
N ILE A 77 4.11 -1.18 11.26
CA ILE A 77 5.47 -1.71 11.26
C ILE A 77 6.44 -0.54 11.10
N SER A 78 7.45 -0.46 11.97
CA SER A 78 8.56 0.47 11.77
C SER A 78 9.40 0.03 10.59
N LEU A 79 9.40 0.84 9.52
CA LEU A 79 10.37 0.70 8.45
C LEU A 79 11.76 1.00 9.00
N THR A 80 12.69 0.06 8.86
CA THR A 80 14.10 0.37 9.06
C THR A 80 14.54 1.29 7.91
N ALA A 81 15.55 2.14 8.15
CA ALA A 81 16.07 3.06 7.13
C ALA A 81 16.54 2.36 5.82
N SER A 82 16.73 1.05 5.89
CA SER A 82 17.11 0.18 4.77
C SER A 82 15.87 -0.50 4.16
N THR A 83 15.02 0.24 3.47
CA THR A 83 14.15 -0.37 2.46
C THR A 83 15.02 -0.84 1.31
N ASN A 84 15.54 -2.07 1.41
CA ASN A 84 16.40 -2.62 0.38
C ASN A 84 15.58 -2.82 -0.90
N SER A 85 15.97 -2.12 -1.97
CA SER A 85 15.35 -2.32 -3.28
C SER A 85 15.91 -3.60 -3.90
N ARG A 86 15.08 -4.36 -4.64
CA ARG A 86 15.54 -5.60 -5.31
C ARG A 86 16.75 -5.36 -6.24
N LYS A 87 16.92 -4.14 -6.75
CA LYS A 87 18.11 -3.73 -7.54
C LYS A 87 19.42 -3.92 -6.77
N GLN A 88 19.43 -3.69 -5.45
CA GLN A 88 20.63 -3.87 -4.61
C GLN A 88 21.04 -5.33 -4.41
N PHE A 89 20.16 -6.29 -4.72
CA PHE A 89 20.44 -7.72 -4.66
C PHE A 89 20.67 -8.37 -6.02
N ALA A 90 20.31 -7.68 -7.12
CA ALA A 90 20.46 -8.20 -8.48
C ALA A 90 21.87 -8.00 -9.04
N ASP A 91 22.69 -7.15 -8.41
CA ASP A 91 24.10 -6.91 -8.79
C ASP A 91 25.08 -7.80 -8.01
N LYS A 92 24.84 -9.12 -7.95
CA LYS A 92 25.84 -10.10 -7.50
C LYS A 92 26.08 -11.18 -8.55
#